data_AF-A0A0G0VZN3-F1
#
_entry.id   AF-A0A0G0VZN3-F1
#
_cell.length_a   1.000
_cell.length_b   1.000
_cell.length_c   1.000
_cell.angle_alpha   90.00
_cell.angle_beta   90.00
_cell.angle_gamma   90.00
#
_symmetry.space_group_name_H-M   'P 1'
#
loop_
_entity.id
_entity.type
_entity.pdbx_description
1 polymer ?
#
loop_
_entity_poly.entity_id
_entity_poly.type
_entity_poly.pdbx_seq_one_letter_code
_entity_poly.pdbx_strand_id
1 'polypeptide(L)'
;MNQNYKPYISSPYQIQKKVNVQEKKSPIQEEVEKNIGTFNLTVQVAEDKNTISEFPHIENFIAFIATIKKGSEILGIGRGSAVLNRLNKWVSRGVRYAYCQSITDAIIRSVKTLDALYIQTTEPKDSSISVGEIEYATDKQKSYLRELINANVIDESKRKYWESQVNQLTKEEASQKIQTFVENNY
;
A
#
# COMPACT_ATOMS: atom_id res chain seq x y z
N MET A 1 44.95 15.53 -41.08
CA MET A 1 43.84 14.58 -40.84
C MET A 1 42.82 15.27 -39.94
N ASN A 2 41.79 15.88 -40.54
CA ASN A 2 40.74 16.58 -39.80
C ASN A 2 39.74 15.57 -39.23
N GLN A 3 39.68 15.47 -37.91
CA GLN A 3 38.66 14.69 -37.21
C GLN A 3 37.38 15.52 -37.07
N ASN A 4 36.42 15.30 -37.97
CA ASN A 4 35.07 15.83 -37.88
C ASN A 4 34.30 15.10 -36.76
N TYR A 5 34.39 15.58 -35.52
CA TYR A 5 33.42 15.18 -34.49
C TYR A 5 32.10 15.93 -34.71
N LYS A 6 30.98 15.20 -34.68
CA LYS A 6 29.64 15.80 -34.72
C LYS A 6 29.45 16.71 -33.50
N PRO A 7 28.83 17.89 -33.65
CA PRO A 7 28.55 18.76 -32.52
C PRO A 7 27.69 18.00 -31.49
N TYR A 8 28.12 18.01 -30.23
CA TYR A 8 27.36 17.44 -29.12
C TYR A 8 26.05 18.20 -28.99
N ILE A 9 24.94 17.55 -29.36
CA ILE A 9 23.59 18.08 -29.17
C ILE A 9 23.21 17.71 -27.73
N SER A 10 23.25 18.70 -26.84
CA SER A 10 22.74 18.55 -25.49
C SER A 10 21.28 18.11 -25.53
N SER A 11 20.94 17.09 -24.75
CA SER A 11 19.54 16.65 -24.65
C SER A 11 18.66 17.82 -24.20
N PRO A 12 17.40 17.92 -24.65
CA PRO A 12 16.49 18.98 -24.22
C PRO A 12 16.30 19.04 -22.69
N TYR A 13 16.63 17.96 -21.97
CA TYR A 13 16.62 17.89 -20.51
C TYR A 13 17.86 18.51 -19.83
N GLN A 14 18.96 18.70 -20.56
CA GLN A 14 20.19 19.34 -20.05
C GLN A 14 20.10 20.87 -20.06
N ILE A 15 19.11 21.46 -20.73
CA ILE A 15 18.85 22.91 -20.78
C ILE A 15 17.86 23.33 -19.68
N GLN A 16 17.83 22.61 -18.55
CA GLN A 16 17.05 23.08 -17.41
C GLN A 16 17.84 24.17 -16.68
N LYS A 17 17.22 25.34 -16.56
CA LYS A 17 17.71 26.49 -15.78
C LYS A 17 18.30 26.00 -14.46
N LYS A 18 19.50 26.49 -14.11
CA LYS A 18 19.99 26.46 -12.74
C LYS A 18 19.02 27.27 -11.88
N VAL A 19 17.94 26.63 -11.43
CA VAL A 19 17.11 27.16 -10.37
C VAL A 19 18.04 27.22 -9.15
N ASN A 20 18.26 28.41 -8.61
CA ASN A 20 18.88 28.55 -7.29
C ASN A 20 17.91 27.94 -6.27
N VAL A 21 18.01 26.62 -6.09
CA VAL A 21 17.29 25.85 -5.08
C VAL A 21 18.08 26.01 -3.78
N GLN A 22 17.96 27.17 -3.17
CA GLN A 22 18.22 27.27 -1.73
C GLN A 22 16.93 26.83 -1.02
N GLU A 23 17.07 25.75 -0.24
CA GLU A 23 16.21 25.33 0.88
C GLU A 23 14.96 24.46 0.67
N LYS A 24 14.54 24.11 -0.56
CA LYS A 24 13.53 23.06 -0.72
C LYS A 24 14.19 21.74 -1.12
N LYS A 25 14.15 20.73 -0.22
CA LYS A 25 14.55 19.36 -0.58
C LYS A 25 13.82 18.98 -1.87
N SER A 26 14.56 18.37 -2.79
CA SER A 26 13.94 17.87 -4.01
C SER A 26 12.91 16.81 -3.62
N PRO A 27 11.70 16.80 -4.19
CA PRO A 27 10.72 15.74 -3.92
C PRO A 27 11.30 14.35 -4.23
N ILE A 28 12.27 14.27 -5.15
CA ILE A 28 13.01 13.04 -5.45
C ILE A 28 13.86 12.60 -4.25
N GLN A 29 14.52 13.55 -3.56
CA GLN A 29 15.33 13.25 -2.39
C GLN A 29 14.46 12.77 -1.22
N GLU A 30 13.26 13.32 -1.06
CA GLU A 30 12.30 12.88 -0.02
C GLU A 30 11.84 11.44 -0.26
N GLU A 31 11.51 11.07 -1.49
CA GLU A 31 11.15 9.68 -1.82
C GLU A 31 12.34 8.72 -1.67
N VAL A 32 13.55 9.15 -2.02
CA VAL A 32 14.76 8.36 -1.82
C VAL A 32 15.01 8.12 -0.33
N GLU A 33 14.86 9.14 0.51
CA GLU A 33 15.05 9.04 1.97
C GLU A 33 14.09 8.04 2.62
N LYS A 34 12.83 7.95 2.17
CA LYS A 34 11.84 6.97 2.67
C LYS A 34 12.25 5.51 2.42
N ASN A 35 13.06 5.28 1.39
CA ASN A 35 13.50 3.94 0.99
C ASN A 35 14.88 3.55 1.56
N ILE A 36 15.57 4.49 2.24
CA ILE A 36 16.85 4.23 2.88
C ILE A 36 16.60 3.66 4.28
N GLY A 37 17.10 2.44 4.52
CA GLY A 37 17.00 1.81 5.83
C GLY A 37 17.57 0.40 5.86
N THR A 38 17.54 -0.21 7.04
CA THR A 38 17.88 -1.62 7.22
C THR A 38 16.61 -2.42 7.42
N PHE A 39 16.38 -3.41 6.55
CA PHE A 39 15.21 -4.27 6.61
C PHE A 39 15.65 -5.69 6.95
N ASN A 40 15.16 -6.21 8.07
CA ASN A 40 15.43 -7.58 8.50
C ASN A 40 14.39 -8.51 7.87
N LEU A 41 14.84 -9.32 6.91
CA LEU A 41 14.03 -10.34 6.27
C LEU A 41 14.49 -11.72 6.74
N THR A 42 13.52 -12.59 7.03
CA THR A 42 13.78 -13.98 7.38
C THR A 42 13.48 -14.86 6.18
N VAL A 43 14.46 -15.65 5.74
CA VAL A 43 14.29 -16.61 4.64
C VAL A 43 14.25 -18.01 5.23
N GLN A 44 13.15 -18.72 5.01
CA GLN A 44 12.97 -20.11 5.39
C GLN A 44 13.05 -20.97 4.14
N VAL A 45 14.06 -21.84 4.05
CA VAL A 45 14.23 -22.77 2.93
C VAL A 45 13.94 -24.18 3.40
N ALA A 46 13.11 -24.90 2.65
CA ALA A 46 12.77 -26.28 2.88
C ALA A 46 12.82 -27.08 1.58
N GLU A 47 12.86 -28.40 1.70
CA GLU A 47 12.65 -29.30 0.56
C GLU A 47 11.20 -29.18 0.07
N ASP A 48 11.01 -29.02 -1.24
CA ASP A 48 9.69 -28.92 -1.85
C ASP A 48 9.14 -30.31 -2.20
N LYS A 49 8.61 -30.98 -1.17
CA LYS A 49 8.01 -32.31 -1.29
C LYS A 49 6.83 -32.36 -2.27
N ASN A 50 6.09 -31.26 -2.40
CA ASN A 50 4.95 -31.19 -3.31
C ASN A 50 5.44 -31.28 -4.76
N THR A 51 6.40 -30.42 -5.12
CA THR A 51 6.98 -30.46 -6.47
C THR A 51 7.67 -31.80 -6.73
N ILE A 52 8.37 -32.38 -5.76
CA ILE A 52 8.97 -33.72 -5.93
C ILE A 52 7.91 -34.79 -6.22
N SER A 53 6.77 -34.74 -5.53
CA SER A 53 5.67 -35.70 -5.73
C SER A 53 4.97 -35.57 -7.09
N GLU A 54 5.02 -34.39 -7.73
CA GLU A 54 4.46 -34.15 -9.07
C GLU A 54 5.35 -34.71 -10.19
N PHE A 55 6.66 -34.86 -9.94
CA PHE A 55 7.63 -35.34 -10.92
C PHE A 55 8.33 -36.66 -10.53
N PRO A 56 7.58 -37.73 -10.19
CA PRO A 56 8.18 -38.99 -9.72
C PRO A 56 8.92 -39.76 -10.82
N HIS A 57 8.65 -39.45 -12.09
CA HIS A 57 9.26 -40.09 -13.25
C HIS A 57 10.66 -39.55 -13.58
N ILE A 58 11.08 -38.46 -12.94
CA ILE A 58 12.39 -37.84 -13.17
C ILE A 58 13.36 -38.31 -12.09
N GLU A 59 14.29 -39.19 -12.46
CA GLU A 59 15.33 -39.65 -11.53
C GLU A 59 16.21 -38.50 -11.04
N ASN A 60 16.58 -38.53 -9.76
CA ASN A 60 17.45 -37.55 -9.11
C ASN A 60 16.97 -36.09 -9.28
N PHE A 61 15.66 -35.90 -9.34
CA PHE A 61 15.02 -34.59 -9.26
C PHE A 61 15.06 -34.07 -7.83
N ILE A 62 15.51 -32.84 -7.67
CA ILE A 62 15.52 -32.14 -6.39
C ILE A 62 14.74 -30.83 -6.54
N ALA A 63 14.02 -30.45 -5.49
CA ALA A 63 13.30 -29.18 -5.46
C ALA A 63 13.37 -28.56 -4.06
N PHE A 64 13.46 -27.24 -4.04
CA PHE A 64 13.48 -26.38 -2.86
C PHE A 64 12.39 -25.34 -2.96
N ILE A 65 11.83 -25.01 -1.80
CA ILE A 65 10.90 -23.91 -1.61
C ILE A 65 11.50 -22.94 -0.60
N ALA A 66 11.54 -21.66 -0.97
CA ALA A 66 12.01 -20.58 -0.12
C ALA A 66 10.86 -19.63 0.19
N THR A 67 10.61 -19.39 1.47
CA THR A 67 9.60 -18.46 1.96
C THR A 67 10.29 -17.27 2.62
N ILE A 68 10.05 -16.07 2.11
CA ILE A 68 10.56 -14.83 2.69
C ILE A 68 9.48 -14.23 3.57
N LYS A 69 9.85 -13.90 4.80
CA LYS A 69 8.98 -13.32 5.82
C LYS A 69 9.56 -12.05 6.38
N LYS A 70 8.68 -11.12 6.75
CA LYS A 70 8.98 -9.94 7.57
C LYS A 70 8.09 -10.02 8.81
N GLY A 71 8.67 -10.38 9.95
CA GLY A 71 7.88 -10.71 11.15
C GLY A 71 6.96 -11.91 10.91
N SER A 72 5.65 -11.72 11.06
CA SER A 72 4.62 -12.73 10.83
C SER A 72 4.13 -12.81 9.38
N GLU A 73 4.43 -11.81 8.55
CA GLU A 73 3.90 -11.71 7.20
C GLU A 73 4.78 -12.43 6.19
N ILE A 74 4.15 -13.16 5.27
CA ILE A 74 4.81 -13.81 4.15
C ILE A 74 4.87 -12.82 3.00
N LEU A 75 6.08 -12.41 2.61
CA LEU A 75 6.29 -11.53 1.47
C LEU A 75 6.23 -12.32 0.17
N GLY A 76 6.88 -13.48 0.11
CA GLY A 76 6.95 -14.24 -1.12
C GLY A 76 7.41 -15.66 -0.91
N ILE A 77 6.99 -16.51 -1.85
CA ILE A 77 7.34 -17.92 -1.91
C ILE A 77 7.93 -18.18 -3.28
N GLY A 78 9.18 -18.64 -3.32
CA GLY A 78 9.89 -19.01 -4.53
C GLY A 78 10.24 -20.48 -4.56
N ARG A 79 10.40 -21.01 -5.77
CA ARG A 79 10.76 -22.42 -6.00
C ARG A 79 12.01 -22.51 -6.86
N GLY A 80 12.83 -23.51 -6.59
CA GLY A 80 14.02 -23.82 -7.37
C GLY A 80 14.20 -25.33 -7.47
N SER A 81 14.57 -25.84 -8.63
CA SER A 81 14.68 -27.27 -8.89
C SER A 81 15.86 -27.57 -9.80
N ALA A 82 16.40 -28.78 -9.69
CA ALA A 82 17.43 -29.27 -10.60
C ALA A 82 17.29 -30.78 -10.81
N VAL A 83 17.76 -31.26 -11.96
CA VAL A 83 17.90 -32.68 -12.27
C VAL A 83 19.37 -33.05 -12.20
N LEU A 84 19.72 -33.99 -11.35
CA LEU A 84 21.11 -34.40 -11.13
C LEU A 84 21.44 -35.65 -11.94
N ASN A 85 22.13 -35.47 -13.07
CA ASN A 85 22.54 -36.59 -13.93
C ASN A 85 24.03 -36.93 -13.74
N ARG A 86 24.45 -38.11 -14.22
CA ARG A 86 25.87 -38.52 -14.25
C ARG A 86 26.79 -37.55 -15.02
N LEU A 87 26.22 -36.75 -15.92
CA LEU A 87 26.92 -35.67 -16.63
C LEU A 87 27.31 -34.50 -15.69
N ASN A 88 26.61 -34.35 -14.57
CA ASN A 88 26.91 -33.33 -13.57
C ASN A 88 28.10 -33.80 -12.71
N LYS A 89 29.31 -33.43 -13.13
CA LYS A 89 30.56 -33.74 -12.41
C LYS A 89 30.52 -33.31 -10.93
N TRP A 90 29.74 -32.28 -10.59
CA TRP A 90 29.66 -31.70 -9.25
C TRP A 90 28.22 -31.62 -8.75
N VAL A 91 27.74 -32.70 -8.12
CA VAL A 91 26.38 -32.78 -7.55
C VAL A 91 26.09 -31.63 -6.59
N SER A 92 27.05 -31.30 -5.72
CA SER A 92 26.94 -30.20 -4.74
C SER A 92 26.66 -28.84 -5.40
N ARG A 93 27.21 -28.58 -6.59
CA ARG A 93 26.93 -27.35 -7.34
C ARG A 93 25.51 -27.32 -7.88
N GLY A 94 25.00 -28.45 -8.37
CA GLY A 94 23.61 -28.56 -8.84
C GLY A 94 22.61 -28.33 -7.72
N VAL A 95 22.85 -28.93 -6.55
CA VAL A 95 22.04 -28.69 -5.34
C VAL A 95 22.11 -27.21 -4.93
N ARG A 96 23.31 -26.62 -4.90
CA ARG A 96 23.48 -25.21 -4.52
C ARG A 96 22.80 -24.26 -5.52
N TYR A 97 22.80 -24.60 -6.80
CA TYR A 97 22.11 -23.84 -7.83
C TYR A 97 20.59 -23.83 -7.58
N ALA A 98 19.98 -25.01 -7.37
CA ALA A 98 18.55 -25.11 -7.06
C ALA A 98 18.18 -24.35 -5.78
N TYR A 99 19.02 -24.46 -4.74
CA TYR A 99 18.88 -23.69 -3.50
C TYR A 99 18.91 -22.17 -3.77
N CYS A 100 19.94 -21.65 -4.43
CA CYS A 100 20.06 -20.22 -4.73
C CYS A 100 18.92 -19.74 -5.63
N GLN A 101 18.49 -20.55 -6.59
CA GLN A 101 17.37 -20.24 -7.47
C GLN A 101 16.07 -20.06 -6.67
N SER A 102 15.80 -20.92 -5.68
CA SER A 102 14.60 -20.80 -4.84
C SER A 102 14.56 -19.46 -4.09
N ILE A 103 15.71 -19.02 -3.56
CA ILE A 103 15.82 -17.74 -2.85
C ILE A 103 15.64 -16.57 -3.82
N THR A 104 16.32 -16.59 -4.96
CA THR A 104 16.21 -15.51 -5.96
C THR A 104 14.78 -15.37 -6.47
N ASP A 105 14.10 -16.48 -6.79
CA ASP A 105 12.69 -16.46 -7.20
C ASP A 105 11.80 -15.90 -6.09
N ALA A 106 12.06 -16.28 -4.83
CA ALA A 106 11.31 -15.76 -3.69
C ALA A 106 11.50 -14.24 -3.52
N ILE A 107 12.72 -13.72 -3.69
CA ILE A 107 13.02 -12.28 -3.64
C ILE A 107 12.27 -11.56 -4.76
N ILE A 108 12.37 -12.03 -5.99
CA ILE A 108 11.70 -11.41 -7.15
C ILE A 108 10.18 -11.36 -6.94
N ARG A 109 9.58 -12.42 -6.42
CA ARG A 109 8.15 -12.47 -6.08
C ARG A 109 7.80 -11.54 -4.92
N SER A 110 8.68 -11.42 -3.94
CA SER A 110 8.50 -10.53 -2.79
C SER A 110 8.53 -9.05 -3.16
N VAL A 111 9.24 -8.65 -4.23
CA VAL A 111 9.26 -7.25 -4.68
C VAL A 111 7.85 -6.77 -5.04
N LYS A 112 7.03 -7.62 -5.65
CA LYS A 112 5.64 -7.26 -6.02
C LYS A 112 4.74 -7.01 -4.81
N THR A 113 4.97 -7.73 -3.72
CA THR A 113 4.16 -7.64 -2.50
C THR A 113 4.70 -6.58 -1.54
N LEU A 114 5.99 -6.29 -1.57
CA LEU A 114 6.61 -5.20 -0.80
C LEU A 114 6.00 -3.84 -1.13
N ASP A 115 5.72 -3.56 -2.40
CA ASP A 115 5.03 -2.32 -2.80
C ASP A 115 3.57 -2.27 -2.29
N ALA A 116 2.87 -3.41 -2.24
CA ALA A 116 1.52 -3.49 -1.69
C ALA A 116 1.48 -3.22 -0.18
N LEU A 117 2.53 -3.60 0.55
CA LEU A 117 2.68 -3.28 1.97
C LEU A 117 3.02 -1.81 2.20
N TYR A 118 3.75 -1.18 1.26
CA TYR A 118 4.03 0.26 1.31
C TYR A 118 2.74 1.09 1.21
N ILE A 119 1.81 0.66 0.34
CA ILE A 119 0.48 1.28 0.16
C ILE A 119 -0.34 1.25 1.46
N GLN A 120 -0.17 0.24 2.32
CA GLN A 120 -0.87 0.17 3.61
C GLN A 120 -0.23 1.06 4.69
N THR A 121 1.08 1.32 4.62
CA THR A 121 1.75 2.24 5.56
C THR A 121 1.64 3.71 5.15
N THR A 122 1.45 3.97 3.86
CA THR A 122 1.02 5.26 3.32
C THR A 122 -0.45 5.18 2.94
N GLU A 123 -1.31 4.82 3.89
CA GLU A 123 -2.65 5.37 3.78
C GLU A 123 -2.49 6.91 3.76
N PRO A 124 -3.10 7.62 2.80
CA PRO A 124 -3.40 9.02 3.05
C PRO A 124 -4.11 9.06 4.40
N LYS A 125 -3.92 10.13 5.18
CA LYS A 125 -4.65 10.33 6.45
C LYS A 125 -6.19 10.32 6.34
N ASP A 126 -6.75 9.90 5.22
CA ASP A 126 -8.16 9.83 4.89
C ASP A 126 -8.47 8.51 4.15
N SER A 127 -8.61 7.39 4.85
CA SER A 127 -9.54 6.30 4.48
C SER A 127 -9.44 5.12 5.45
N SER A 128 -9.62 5.40 6.74
CA SER A 128 -10.07 4.36 7.66
C SER A 128 -11.44 3.87 7.20
N ILE A 129 -11.48 2.70 6.57
CA ILE A 129 -12.67 1.83 6.61
C ILE A 129 -12.71 1.27 8.03
N SER A 130 -13.08 2.14 8.98
CA SER A 130 -13.53 1.71 10.29
C SER A 130 -14.93 1.14 10.10
N VAL A 131 -15.19 0.03 10.77
CA VAL A 131 -16.54 -0.50 10.94
C VAL A 131 -17.34 0.58 11.68
N GLY A 132 -18.05 1.41 10.91
CA GLY A 132 -19.11 2.34 11.33
C GLY A 132 -18.93 3.04 12.68
N GLU A 133 -17.96 3.94 12.80
CA GLU A 133 -18.13 5.04 13.76
C GLU A 133 -19.20 5.98 13.21
N ILE A 134 -20.38 5.96 13.82
CA ILE A 134 -21.45 6.91 13.52
C ILE A 134 -20.92 8.31 13.86
N GLU A 135 -20.52 9.09 12.84
CA GLU A 135 -20.15 10.49 13.02
C GLU A 135 -21.38 11.29 13.45
N TYR A 136 -21.48 11.56 14.75
CA TYR A 136 -22.51 12.44 15.29
C TYR A 136 -22.37 13.86 14.76
N ALA A 137 -23.50 14.55 14.64
CA ALA A 137 -23.53 15.93 14.17
C ALA A 137 -22.62 16.84 15.01
N THR A 138 -21.88 17.71 14.32
CA THR A 138 -20.97 18.67 14.95
C THR A 138 -21.76 19.67 15.80
N ASP A 139 -21.11 20.25 16.83
CA ASP A 139 -21.76 21.23 17.71
C ASP A 139 -22.29 22.46 16.94
N LYS A 140 -21.63 22.83 15.84
CA LYS A 140 -22.10 23.89 14.94
C LYS A 140 -23.42 23.52 14.24
N GLN A 141 -23.51 22.29 13.71
CA GLN A 141 -24.74 21.79 13.09
C GLN A 141 -25.88 21.66 14.11
N LYS A 142 -25.58 21.19 15.33
CA LYS A 142 -26.55 21.09 16.42
C LYS A 142 -27.06 22.45 16.87
N SER A 143 -26.18 23.44 17.02
CA SER A 143 -26.55 24.82 17.37
C SER A 143 -27.45 25.42 16.30
N TYR A 144 -27.05 25.30 15.04
CA TYR A 144 -27.82 25.85 13.91
C TYR A 144 -29.19 25.17 13.75
N LEU A 145 -29.26 23.86 13.93
CA LEU A 145 -30.53 23.13 13.87
C LEU A 145 -31.46 23.50 15.04
N ARG A 146 -30.94 23.79 16.24
CA ARG A 146 -31.74 24.34 17.35
C ARG A 146 -32.29 25.73 17.03
N GLU A 147 -31.49 26.59 16.40
CA GLU A 147 -31.95 27.92 15.95
C GLU A 147 -33.07 27.78 14.91
N LEU A 148 -32.92 26.89 13.92
CA LEU A 148 -33.94 26.63 12.90
C LEU A 148 -35.22 26.01 13.49
N ILE A 149 -35.11 25.10 14.46
CA ILE A 149 -36.27 24.54 15.16
C ILE A 149 -37.01 25.64 15.94
N ASN A 150 -36.28 26.55 16.60
CA ASN A 150 -36.89 27.67 17.31
C ASN A 150 -37.58 28.67 16.38
N ALA A 151 -37.03 28.89 15.18
CA ALA A 151 -37.60 29.79 14.18
C ALA A 151 -38.82 29.20 13.46
N ASN A 152 -38.78 27.91 13.08
CA ASN A 152 -39.75 27.31 12.16
C ASN A 152 -40.81 26.43 12.85
N VAL A 153 -40.64 26.06 14.13
CA VAL A 153 -41.61 25.22 14.86
C VAL A 153 -42.37 26.04 15.89
N ILE A 154 -43.60 26.42 15.57
CA ILE A 154 -44.50 27.25 16.41
C ILE A 154 -45.06 26.46 17.60
N ASP A 155 -45.28 25.15 17.43
CA ASP A 155 -45.85 24.27 18.45
C ASP A 155 -44.80 23.85 19.49
N GLU A 156 -45.01 24.25 20.75
CA GLU A 156 -44.08 24.03 21.86
C GLU A 156 -43.86 22.53 22.19
N SER A 157 -44.88 21.70 21.99
CA SER A 157 -44.77 20.26 22.27
C SER A 157 -43.90 19.56 21.23
N LYS A 158 -44.04 19.96 19.95
CA LYS A 158 -43.20 19.46 18.86
C LYS A 158 -41.76 19.97 18.96
N ARG A 159 -41.58 21.22 19.38
CA ARG A 159 -40.25 21.82 19.58
C ARG A 159 -39.40 21.00 20.56
N LYS A 160 -39.93 20.68 21.73
CA LYS A 160 -39.24 19.87 22.76
C LYS A 160 -38.90 18.46 22.26
N TYR A 161 -39.80 17.86 21.46
CA TYR A 161 -39.54 16.56 20.83
C TYR A 161 -38.34 16.65 19.87
N TRP A 162 -38.32 17.63 18.97
CA TRP A 162 -37.23 17.82 18.02
C TRP A 162 -35.89 18.12 18.70
N GLU A 163 -35.89 18.97 19.73
CA GLU A 163 -34.69 19.30 20.53
C GLU A 163 -34.07 18.07 21.21
N SER A 164 -34.89 17.13 21.68
CA SER A 164 -34.42 15.89 22.30
C SER A 164 -33.66 14.98 21.32
N GLN A 165 -34.03 15.05 20.03
CA GLN A 165 -33.45 14.21 18.98
C GLN A 165 -32.14 14.77 18.42
N VAL A 166 -31.92 16.09 18.51
CA VAL A 166 -30.73 16.79 17.93
C VAL A 166 -29.41 16.20 18.41
N ASN A 167 -29.36 15.74 19.66
CA ASN A 167 -28.14 15.21 20.26
C ASN A 167 -27.73 13.84 19.70
N GLN A 168 -28.68 13.10 19.13
CA GLN A 168 -28.49 11.73 18.62
C GLN A 168 -28.37 11.68 17.09
N LEU A 169 -28.49 12.82 16.39
CA LEU A 169 -28.39 12.86 14.94
C LEU A 169 -26.96 12.67 14.44
N THR A 170 -26.84 11.97 13.33
CA THR A 170 -25.60 11.90 12.56
C THR A 170 -25.37 13.20 11.79
N LYS A 171 -24.14 13.42 11.35
CA LYS A 171 -23.75 14.59 10.55
C LYS A 171 -24.53 14.69 9.24
N GLU A 172 -24.82 13.55 8.61
CA GLU A 172 -25.60 13.47 7.37
C GLU A 172 -27.07 13.80 7.62
N GLU A 173 -27.68 13.20 8.64
CA GLU A 173 -29.07 13.46 9.02
C GLU A 173 -29.29 14.91 9.46
N ALA A 174 -28.35 15.47 10.21
CA ALA A 174 -28.41 16.87 10.60
C ALA A 174 -28.32 17.80 9.38
N SER A 175 -27.46 17.48 8.40
CA SER A 175 -27.32 18.28 7.18
C SER A 175 -28.59 18.23 6.32
N GLN A 176 -29.21 17.04 6.16
CA GLN A 176 -30.47 16.89 5.44
C GLN A 176 -31.63 17.63 6.11
N LYS A 177 -31.72 17.56 7.44
CA LYS A 177 -32.75 18.28 8.20
C LYS A 177 -32.57 19.78 8.14
N ILE A 178 -31.34 20.28 8.25
CA ILE A 178 -31.02 21.70 8.03
C ILE A 178 -31.50 22.13 6.65
N GLN A 179 -31.17 21.37 5.61
CA GLN A 179 -31.58 21.68 4.24
C GLN A 179 -33.11 21.72 4.11
N THR A 180 -33.82 20.78 4.72
CA THR A 180 -35.29 20.73 4.73
C THR A 180 -35.91 21.95 5.43
N PHE A 181 -35.32 22.40 6.55
CA PHE A 181 -35.79 23.61 7.25
C PHE A 181 -35.47 24.90 6.51
N VAL A 182 -34.38 24.92 5.73
CA VAL A 182 -33.99 26.08 4.92
C VAL A 182 -34.85 26.17 3.65
N GLU A 183 -35.15 25.04 3.01
CA GLU A 183 -35.98 24.96 1.80
C GLU A 183 -37.48 25.13 2.09
N ASN A 184 -37.97 24.72 3.27
CA ASN A 184 -39.37 24.93 3.69
C ASN A 184 -39.62 26.24 4.45
N ASN A 185 -38.78 27.28 4.26
CA ASN A 185 -39.11 28.63 4.73
C ASN A 185 -40.35 29.15 3.99
N TYR A 186 -41.51 29.05 4.64
CA TYR A 186 -42.67 29.91 4.44
C TYR A 186 -42.65 31.03 5.47
#